data_AF-A0A1B6AVN6-F1
#
_entry.id   AF-A0A1B6AVN6-F1
#
_cell.length_a   1.000
_cell.length_b   1.000
_cell.length_c   1.000
_cell.angle_alpha   90.00
_cell.angle_beta   90.00
_cell.angle_gamma   90.00
#
_symmetry.space_group_name_H-M   'P 1'
#
loop_
_entity.id
_entity.type
_entity.pdbx_description
1 polymer ?
#
loop_
_entity_poly.entity_id
_entity_poly.type
_entity_poly.pdbx_seq_one_letter_code
_entity_poly.pdbx_strand_id
1 'polypeptide(L)'
;MSRRSYRSDLSDAQWALIEPVFTQWRAGHTGPGTAARIHDLREIVNAILYVNRTGIPWAYLPHDFPPYKTVYDYYAKRETDGTTQQVHDLLREPPTAHAAAPPDRRQQWWTRRA
;
A
#
# COMPACT_ATOMS: atom_id res chain seq x y z
N MET A 1 7.27 12.41 -10.54
CA MET A 1 6.34 13.11 -11.47
C MET A 1 4.95 12.98 -10.90
N SER A 2 4.23 14.09 -10.72
CA SER A 2 2.89 14.08 -10.12
C SER A 2 1.87 13.75 -11.21
N ARG A 3 1.46 12.49 -11.30
CA ARG A 3 0.28 12.09 -12.08
C ARG A 3 -0.98 12.38 -11.29
N ARG A 4 -2.12 12.48 -11.98
CA ARG A 4 -3.42 12.53 -11.31
C ARG A 4 -3.67 11.21 -10.58
N SER A 5 -4.12 11.29 -9.32
CA SER A 5 -4.44 10.09 -8.54
C SER A 5 -5.68 9.38 -9.10
N TYR A 6 -5.62 8.06 -9.11
CA TYR A 6 -6.80 7.23 -9.40
C TYR A 6 -7.57 6.96 -8.10
N ARG A 7 -8.86 6.61 -8.22
CA ARG A 7 -9.69 6.23 -7.07
C ARG A 7 -9.18 4.96 -6.35
N SER A 8 -8.39 4.15 -7.03
CA SER A 8 -7.73 2.95 -6.49
C SER A 8 -6.44 3.27 -5.72
N ASP A 9 -5.95 4.50 -5.77
CA ASP A 9 -4.69 4.87 -5.14
C ASP A 9 -4.83 4.91 -3.62
N LEU A 10 -3.76 4.54 -2.94
CA LEU A 10 -3.68 4.59 -1.50
C LEU A 10 -3.56 6.03 -1.01
N SER A 11 -4.29 6.36 0.06
CA SER A 11 -4.02 7.56 0.85
C SER A 11 -2.64 7.48 1.50
N ASP A 12 -2.08 8.63 1.87
CA ASP A 12 -0.76 8.68 2.55
C ASP A 12 -0.77 7.87 3.85
N ALA A 13 -1.87 7.90 4.59
CA ALA A 13 -2.04 7.13 5.82
C ALA A 13 -2.03 5.61 5.57
N GLN A 14 -2.74 5.15 4.54
CA GLN A 14 -2.72 3.72 4.16
C GLN A 14 -1.36 3.29 3.64
N TRP A 15 -0.69 4.17 2.88
CA TRP A 15 0.66 3.90 2.40
C TRP A 15 1.64 3.72 3.56
N ALA A 16 1.62 4.62 4.55
CA ALA A 16 2.51 4.56 5.71
C ALA A 16 2.40 3.24 6.51
N LEU A 17 1.22 2.61 6.52
CA LEU A 17 1.01 1.32 7.20
C LEU A 17 1.67 0.15 6.46
N ILE A 18 1.63 0.15 5.13
CA ILE A 18 2.05 -1.00 4.32
C ILE A 18 3.45 -0.82 3.73
N GLU A 19 3.93 0.42 3.60
CA GLU A 19 5.25 0.76 3.07
C GLU A 19 6.40 -0.04 3.72
N PRO A 20 6.43 -0.27 5.05
CA PRO A 20 7.51 -1.04 5.66
C PRO A 20 7.57 -2.47 5.14
N VAL A 21 6.42 -3.11 4.92
CA VAL A 21 6.32 -4.47 4.38
C VAL A 21 6.88 -4.51 2.95
N PHE A 22 6.48 -3.57 2.11
CA PHE A 22 6.97 -3.52 0.73
C PHE A 22 8.45 -3.14 0.64
N THR A 23 8.94 -2.29 1.54
CA THR A 23 10.36 -1.90 1.62
C THR A 23 11.22 -3.07 2.04
N GLN A 24 10.80 -3.80 3.08
CA GLN A 24 11.49 -5.01 3.54
C GLN A 24 11.48 -6.09 2.45
N TRP A 25 10.32 -6.33 1.83
CA TRP A 25 10.19 -7.28 0.72
C TRP A 25 11.13 -6.90 -0.43
N ARG A 26 11.16 -5.63 -0.85
CA ARG A 26 12.05 -5.15 -1.93
C ARG A 26 13.53 -5.33 -1.57
N ALA A 27 13.91 -5.15 -0.31
CA ALA A 27 15.29 -5.35 0.15
C ALA A 27 15.74 -6.82 0.04
N GLY A 28 14.85 -7.77 0.34
CA GLY A 28 15.12 -9.21 0.20
C GLY A 28 15.14 -9.72 -1.24
N HIS A 29 14.50 -8.99 -2.17
CA HIS A 29 14.30 -9.44 -3.56
C HIS A 29 15.17 -8.68 -4.56
N THR A 30 16.49 -8.84 -4.43
CA THR A 30 17.47 -8.28 -5.37
C THR A 30 17.71 -9.23 -6.54
N GLY A 31 17.27 -8.83 -7.74
CA GLY A 31 17.46 -9.59 -8.99
C GLY A 31 16.99 -8.80 -10.22
N PRO A 32 17.13 -9.34 -11.44
CA PRO A 32 16.66 -8.68 -12.66
C PRO A 32 15.18 -8.25 -12.52
N GLY A 33 14.88 -7.00 -12.88
CA GLY A 33 13.54 -6.40 -12.79
C GLY A 33 13.24 -5.64 -11.49
N THR A 34 13.66 -6.15 -10.31
CA THR A 34 13.48 -5.47 -9.00
C THR A 34 14.70 -4.65 -8.57
N ALA A 35 15.89 -5.01 -9.04
CA ALA A 35 17.15 -4.37 -8.63
C ALA A 35 17.32 -2.93 -9.14
N ALA A 36 16.64 -2.56 -10.23
CA ALA A 36 16.90 -1.28 -10.86
C ALA A 36 16.43 -0.08 -10.00
N ARG A 37 15.55 -0.28 -9.00
CA ARG A 37 14.99 0.75 -8.09
C ARG A 37 14.61 2.08 -8.79
N ILE A 38 14.32 2.02 -10.09
CA ILE A 38 14.05 3.19 -10.95
C ILE A 38 12.68 3.77 -10.61
N HIS A 39 11.73 2.90 -10.28
CA HIS A 39 10.35 3.27 -10.02
C HIS A 39 10.03 3.30 -8.52
N ASP A 40 9.26 4.32 -8.16
CA ASP A 40 8.68 4.50 -6.84
C ASP A 40 7.85 3.27 -6.45
N LEU A 41 8.03 2.80 -5.20
CA LEU A 41 7.32 1.63 -4.66
C LEU A 41 5.81 1.85 -4.65
N ARG A 42 5.39 3.03 -4.20
CA ARG A 42 3.98 3.40 -4.09
C ARG A 42 3.32 3.38 -5.45
N GLU A 43 4.01 3.84 -6.48
CA GLU A 43 3.48 3.85 -7.84
C GLU A 43 3.32 2.45 -8.43
N ILE A 44 4.22 1.52 -8.11
CA ILE A 44 4.04 0.11 -8.46
C ILE A 44 2.84 -0.48 -7.73
N VAL A 45 2.68 -0.21 -6.43
CA VAL A 45 1.56 -0.74 -5.65
C VAL A 45 0.23 -0.14 -6.12
N ASN A 46 0.18 1.16 -6.38
CA ASN A 46 -1.00 1.83 -6.96
C ASN A 46 -1.37 1.23 -8.32
N ALA A 47 -0.38 0.92 -9.18
CA ALA A 47 -0.63 0.27 -10.46
C ALA A 47 -1.23 -1.15 -10.29
N ILE A 48 -0.72 -1.94 -9.36
CA ILE A 48 -1.27 -3.27 -9.03
C ILE A 48 -2.71 -3.14 -8.53
N LEU A 49 -2.97 -2.20 -7.61
CA LEU A 49 -4.32 -1.96 -7.08
C LEU A 49 -5.28 -1.48 -8.17
N TYR A 50 -4.81 -0.66 -9.10
CA TYR A 50 -5.60 -0.23 -10.25
C TYR A 50 -6.03 -1.41 -11.11
N VAL A 51 -5.09 -2.29 -11.47
CA VAL A 51 -5.38 -3.52 -12.26
C VAL A 51 -6.33 -4.42 -11.49
N ASN A 52 -6.08 -4.68 -10.22
CA ASN A 52 -6.94 -5.53 -9.39
C ASN A 52 -8.36 -4.97 -9.23
N ARG A 53 -8.50 -3.64 -9.15
CA ARG A 53 -9.80 -2.97 -9.00
C ARG A 53 -10.60 -2.92 -10.30
N THR A 54 -9.94 -2.77 -11.44
CA THR A 54 -10.58 -2.56 -12.75
C THR A 54 -10.69 -3.83 -13.58
N GLY A 55 -9.85 -4.84 -13.31
CA GLY A 55 -9.78 -6.08 -14.08
C GLY A 55 -9.18 -5.93 -15.47
N ILE A 56 -8.52 -4.80 -15.78
CA ILE A 56 -7.94 -4.58 -17.10
C ILE A 56 -6.76 -5.53 -17.36
N PRO A 57 -6.48 -5.91 -18.62
CA PRO A 57 -5.27 -6.65 -18.90
C PRO A 57 -4.02 -5.78 -18.64
N TRP A 58 -2.97 -6.37 -18.09
CA TRP A 58 -1.72 -5.66 -17.74
C TRP A 58 -1.13 -4.84 -18.90
N ALA A 59 -1.22 -5.32 -20.14
CA ALA A 59 -0.73 -4.61 -21.32
C ALA A 59 -1.45 -3.27 -21.60
N TYR A 60 -2.64 -3.07 -21.02
CA TYR A 60 -3.46 -1.85 -21.13
C TYR A 60 -3.29 -0.91 -19.94
N LEU A 61 -2.31 -1.16 -19.07
CA LEU A 61 -2.01 -0.26 -17.95
C LEU A 61 -1.75 1.16 -18.48
N PRO A 62 -2.37 2.20 -17.89
CA PRO A 62 -2.13 3.58 -18.31
C PRO A 62 -0.64 3.95 -18.29
N HIS A 63 -0.20 4.73 -19.28
CA HIS A 63 1.19 5.13 -19.45
C HIS A 63 1.75 6.03 -18.33
N ASP A 64 0.88 6.57 -17.47
CA ASP A 64 1.27 7.35 -16.30
C ASP A 64 1.87 6.47 -15.18
N PHE A 65 1.64 5.16 -15.24
CA PHE A 65 2.22 4.20 -14.32
C PHE A 65 3.59 3.68 -14.80
N PRO A 66 4.38 3.07 -13.90
CA PRO A 66 5.56 2.32 -14.30
C PRO A 66 5.23 1.27 -15.38
N PRO A 67 6.20 0.90 -16.25
CA PRO A 67 5.97 -0.07 -17.31
C PRO A 67 5.32 -1.36 -16.80
N TYR A 68 4.28 -1.83 -17.50
CA TYR A 68 3.47 -2.96 -17.01
C TYR A 68 4.30 -4.22 -16.72
N LYS A 69 5.39 -4.45 -17.46
CA LYS A 69 6.28 -5.61 -17.23
C LYS A 69 6.90 -5.55 -15.83
N THR A 70 7.40 -4.38 -15.45
CA THR A 70 7.93 -4.16 -14.11
C THR A 70 6.85 -4.33 -13.05
N VAL A 71 5.68 -3.73 -13.25
CA VAL A 71 4.57 -3.85 -12.30
C VAL A 71 4.15 -5.31 -12.13
N TYR A 72 4.04 -6.05 -13.23
CA TYR A 72 3.70 -7.47 -13.24
C TYR A 72 4.77 -8.32 -12.54
N ASP A 73 6.06 -8.06 -12.77
CA ASP A 73 7.14 -8.77 -12.08
C ASP A 73 7.06 -8.60 -10.56
N TYR A 74 6.72 -7.39 -10.08
CA TYR A 74 6.48 -7.14 -8.66
C TYR A 74 5.24 -7.86 -8.14
N TYR A 75 4.16 -7.89 -8.91
CA TYR A 75 2.95 -8.63 -8.57
C TYR A 75 3.24 -10.13 -8.45
N ALA A 76 3.80 -10.74 -9.50
CA ALA A 76 4.05 -12.17 -9.59
C ALA A 76 4.95 -12.67 -8.46
N LYS A 77 6.04 -11.95 -8.14
CA LYS A 77 6.94 -12.31 -7.04
C LYS A 77 6.30 -12.11 -5.66
N ARG A 78 5.37 -11.17 -5.48
CA ARG A 78 4.69 -10.98 -4.19
C ARG A 78 3.59 -12.01 -3.92
N GLU A 79 2.90 -12.45 -4.97
CA GLU A 79 1.86 -13.47 -4.87
C GLU A 79 2.43 -14.82 -4.41
N THR A 80 3.67 -15.14 -4.79
CA THR A 80 4.32 -16.40 -4.38
C THR A 80 4.69 -16.44 -2.90
N ASP A 81 4.87 -15.29 -2.26
CA ASP A 81 5.48 -15.19 -0.92
C ASP A 81 4.48 -14.83 0.18
N GLY A 82 3.18 -14.78 -0.12
CA GLY A 82 2.12 -14.46 0.85
C GLY A 82 2.05 -12.98 1.28
N THR A 83 2.88 -12.11 0.69
CA THR A 83 2.94 -10.67 1.03
C THR A 83 1.61 -9.95 0.78
N THR A 84 0.79 -10.44 -0.16
CA THR A 84 -0.54 -9.87 -0.42
C THR A 84 -1.51 -10.09 0.72
N GLN A 85 -1.49 -11.25 1.37
CA GLN A 85 -2.36 -11.52 2.52
C GLN A 85 -1.99 -10.61 3.70
N GLN A 86 -0.70 -10.48 4.00
CA GLN A 86 -0.22 -9.61 5.06
C GLN A 86 -0.64 -8.14 4.86
N VAL A 87 -0.53 -7.62 3.63
CA VAL A 87 -0.97 -6.25 3.30
C VAL A 87 -2.48 -6.09 3.44
N HIS A 88 -3.26 -7.09 3.01
CA HIS A 88 -4.71 -7.07 3.15
C HIS A 88 -5.14 -7.03 4.62
N ASP A 89 -4.48 -7.81 5.48
CA ASP A 89 -4.79 -7.86 6.91
C ASP A 89 -4.48 -6.53 7.60
N LEU A 90 -3.32 -5.92 7.29
CA LEU A 90 -2.94 -4.61 7.80
C LEU A 90 -3.91 -3.49 7.40
N LEU A 91 -4.51 -3.57 6.21
CA LEU A 91 -5.48 -2.57 5.73
C LEU A 91 -6.91 -2.82 6.25
N ARG A 92 -7.20 -4.02 6.77
CA ARG A 92 -8.51 -4.39 7.33
C ARG A 92 -8.64 -3.96 8.80
N GLU A 93 -7.54 -3.93 9.55
CA GLU A 93 -7.57 -3.48 10.93
C GLU A 93 -7.70 -1.94 11.01
N PRO A 94 -8.70 -1.40 11.75
CA PRO A 94 -8.85 0.04 11.87
C PRO A 94 -7.66 0.64 12.62
N PRO A 95 -7.19 1.85 12.25
CA PRO A 95 -6.03 2.52 12.87
C PRO A 95 -6.16 2.73 14.39
N THR A 96 -7.35 2.55 14.97
CA THR A 96 -7.63 2.58 16.41
C THR A 96 -6.92 1.47 17.19
N ALA A 97 -6.53 0.36 16.56
CA ALA A 97 -5.85 -0.75 17.24
C ALA A 97 -4.33 -0.53 17.42
N HIS A 98 -3.69 0.29 16.57
CA HIS A 98 -2.23 0.49 16.59
C HIS A 98 -1.80 1.89 17.07
N ALA A 99 -2.71 2.86 17.05
CA ALA A 99 -2.47 4.23 17.52
C ALA A 99 -3.56 4.67 18.50
N ALA A 100 -3.66 4.00 19.65
CA ALA A 100 -4.32 4.61 20.79
C ALA A 100 -3.42 5.73 21.33
N ALA A 101 -3.63 6.96 20.84
CA ALA A 101 -3.26 8.15 21.60
C ALA A 101 -3.89 8.03 22.99
N PRO A 102 -3.19 8.40 24.09
CA PRO A 102 -3.73 8.25 25.43
C PRO A 102 -5.06 9.01 25.51
N PRO A 103 -6.08 8.44 26.18
CA PRO A 103 -7.39 9.08 26.26
C PRO A 103 -7.24 10.48 26.85
N ASP A 104 -7.75 11.48 26.12
CA ASP A 104 -7.82 12.85 26.58
C ASP A 104 -8.55 12.88 27.94
N ARG A 105 -7.83 13.29 29.00
CA ARG A 105 -8.36 13.48 30.35
C ARG A 105 -9.26 14.73 30.46
N ARG A 106 -9.95 15.15 29.40
CA ARG A 106 -10.86 16.31 29.41
C ARG A 106 -12.34 15.98 29.21
N GLN A 107 -12.75 14.74 29.46
CA GLN A 107 -14.18 14.34 29.44
C GLN A 107 -14.65 13.68 30.76
N GLN A 108 -14.01 14.00 31.91
CA GLN A 108 -14.49 13.60 33.25
C GLN A 108 -15.33 14.70 33.91
N TRP A 109 -16.38 15.20 33.24
CA TRP A 109 -17.17 16.34 33.74
C TRP A 109 -18.65 16.01 34.04
N TRP A 110 -19.08 14.75 33.93
CA TRP A 110 -20.50 14.37 34.04
C TRP A 110 -20.90 13.50 35.25
N THR A 111 -19.99 13.11 36.15
CA THR A 111 -20.32 12.21 37.29
C THR A 111 -20.18 12.84 38.68
N ARG A 112 -20.43 14.14 38.81
CA ARG A 112 -20.70 14.77 40.11
C ARG A 112 -21.82 15.79 40.04
N ARG A 113 -23.02 15.36 40.45
CA ARG A 113 -24.08 16.08 41.19
C ARG A 113 -25.16 15.01 41.45
N ALA A 114 -25.29 14.50 42.67
CA ALA A 114 -25.97 15.14 43.81
C ALA A 114 -27.44 15.40 43.49
#